data_AF-A0A2N3AI57-F1
#
_entry.id   AF-A0A2N3AI57-F1
#
_cell.length_a   1.000
_cell.length_b   1.000
_cell.length_c   1.000
_cell.angle_alpha   90.00
_cell.angle_beta   90.00
_cell.angle_gamma   90.00
#
_symmetry.space_group_name_H-M   'P 1'
#
loop_
_entity.id
_entity.type
_entity.pdbx_description
1 polymer ?
#
loop_
_entity_poly.entity_id
_entity_poly.type
_entity_poly.pdbx_seq_one_letter_code
_entity_poly.pdbx_strand_id
1 'polypeptide(L)' 'FLGINQTGQAIIAKDRYGVPVAAREEIEKLFKLVKRGELEPVKLKEELDNWGLFEQYQDRFFSLFKKK' A
#
# COMPACT_ATOMS: atom_id res chain seq x y z
N PHE A 1 3.88 -15.22 -23.78
CA PHE A 1 4.72 -15.80 -22.73
C PHE A 1 5.87 -14.83 -22.46
N LEU A 2 5.93 -14.30 -21.23
CA LEU A 2 6.97 -13.47 -20.58
C LEU A 2 7.94 -12.70 -21.51
N GLY A 3 7.73 -11.38 -21.65
CA GLY A 3 8.65 -10.46 -22.32
C GLY A 3 9.55 -9.73 -21.32
N ILE A 4 10.81 -10.14 -21.24
CA ILE A 4 11.88 -9.49 -20.46
C ILE A 4 12.27 -8.14 -21.07
N ASN A 5 12.39 -7.10 -20.25
CA ASN A 5 12.96 -5.81 -20.68
C ASN A 5 14.46 -5.75 -20.36
N GLN A 6 15.19 -5.04 -21.22
CA GLN A 6 16.65 -4.87 -21.34
C GLN A 6 17.44 -4.36 -20.10
N THR A 7 16.84 -4.30 -18.92
CA THR A 7 17.50 -3.91 -17.64
C THR A 7 17.55 -5.04 -16.59
N GLY A 8 17.20 -6.27 -16.95
CA GLY A 8 17.34 -7.43 -16.05
C GLY A 8 16.39 -7.44 -14.85
N GLN A 9 15.42 -6.53 -14.81
CA GLN A 9 14.40 -6.50 -13.76
C GLN A 9 13.24 -7.41 -14.16
N ALA A 10 12.93 -8.37 -13.29
CA ALA A 10 11.73 -9.19 -13.39
C ALA A 10 10.50 -8.27 -13.39
N ILE A 11 9.87 -8.13 -14.55
CA ILE A 11 8.58 -7.47 -14.69
C ILE A 11 7.51 -8.34 -14.01
N ILE A 12 7.34 -8.17 -12.71
CA ILE A 12 6.02 -8.33 -12.10
C ILE A 12 5.14 -7.36 -12.90
N ALA A 13 4.07 -7.85 -13.54
CA ALA A 13 3.21 -7.09 -14.42
C ALA A 13 2.69 -5.82 -13.73
N LYS A 14 3.45 -4.72 -13.82
CA LYS A 14 3.08 -3.40 -13.38
C LYS A 14 2.16 -2.86 -14.46
N ASP A 15 0.85 -2.86 -14.17
CA ASP A 15 -0.07 -1.97 -14.89
C ASP A 15 0.40 -0.52 -14.69
N ARG A 16 -0.13 0.46 -15.43
CA ARG A 16 0.42 1.83 -15.49
C ARG A 16 0.35 2.60 -14.15
N TYR A 17 -0.21 1.98 -13.10
CA TYR A 17 -0.19 2.42 -11.70
C TYR A 17 0.60 1.51 -10.74
N GLY A 18 1.11 0.36 -11.19
CA GLY A 18 2.05 -0.50 -10.45
C GLY A 18 1.53 -1.21 -9.20
N VAL A 19 0.23 -1.09 -8.88
CA VAL A 19 -0.36 -1.67 -7.66
C VAL A 19 -1.08 -2.99 -7.98
N PRO A 20 -0.60 -4.15 -7.49
CA PRO A 20 -1.34 -5.40 -7.59
C PRO A 20 -2.59 -5.36 -6.71
N VAL A 21 -3.67 -6.03 -7.13
CA VAL A 21 -4.92 -6.16 -6.34
C VAL A 21 -4.63 -6.62 -4.90
N ALA A 22 -3.64 -7.49 -4.74
CA ALA A 22 -3.15 -7.96 -3.44
C ALA A 22 -2.71 -6.83 -2.51
N ALA A 23 -2.08 -5.76 -3.03
CA ALA A 23 -1.67 -4.61 -2.21
C ALA A 23 -2.88 -3.84 -1.67
N ARG A 24 -3.97 -3.75 -2.44
CA ARG A 24 -5.21 -3.13 -1.98
C ARG A 24 -5.85 -3.94 -0.85
N GLU A 25 -5.86 -5.27 -0.98
CA GLU A 25 -6.32 -6.16 0.09
C GLU A 25 -5.45 -6.07 1.34
N GLU A 26 -4.12 -5.96 1.18
CA GLU A 26 -3.19 -5.80 2.29
C GLU A 26 -3.42 -4.48 3.03
N ILE A 27 -3.53 -3.37 2.30
CA ILE A 27 -3.84 -2.04 2.87
C ILE A 27 -5.12 -2.09 3.69
N GLU A 28 -6.19 -2.72 3.20
CA GLU A 28 -7.43 -2.86 3.97
C GLU A 28 -7.26 -3.66 5.26
N LYS A 29 -6.44 -4.72 5.26
CA LYS A 29 -6.11 -5.46 6.48
C LYS A 29 -5.33 -4.60 7.46
N LEU A 30 -4.30 -3.91 6.99
CA LEU A 30 -3.48 -3.02 7.81
C LEU A 30 -4.34 -1.92 8.46
N PHE A 31 -5.26 -1.31 7.71
CA PHE A 31 -6.22 -0.35 8.25
C PHE A 31 -7.09 -0.94 9.37
N LYS A 32 -7.54 -2.19 9.24
CA LYS A 32 -8.31 -2.88 10.30
C LYS A 32 -7.47 -3.10 11.55
N LEU A 33 -6.21 -3.51 11.40
CA LEU A 33 -5.30 -3.75 12.52
C LEU A 33 -4.94 -2.46 13.25
N VAL A 34 -4.63 -1.38 12.53
CA VAL A 34 -4.39 -0.05 13.13
C VAL A 34 -5.62 0.42 13.89
N LYS A 35 -6.81 0.27 13.31
CA LYS A 35 -8.08 0.65 13.95
C LYS A 35 -8.35 -0.15 15.25
N ARG A 36 -7.84 -1.38 15.33
CA ARG A 36 -7.92 -2.22 16.55
C ARG A 36 -6.82 -1.92 17.57
N GLY A 37 -5.80 -1.15 17.19
CA GLY A 37 -4.60 -0.92 18.02
C GLY A 37 -3.61 -2.08 17.98
N GLU A 38 -3.76 -3.04 17.06
CA GLU A 38 -2.88 -4.20 16.92
C GLU A 38 -1.68 -3.94 15.99
N LEU A 39 -1.73 -2.86 15.21
CA LEU A 39 -0.66 -2.45 14.32
C LEU A 39 -0.36 -0.97 14.53
N GLU A 40 0.92 -0.63 14.55
CA GLU A 40 1.33 0.76 14.55
C GLU A 40 0.99 1.41 13.20
N PRO A 41 0.41 2.61 13.20
CA PRO A 41 0.08 3.31 11.97
C PRO A 41 1.32 3.70 11.15
N VAL A 42 2.50 3.79 11.78
CA VAL A 42 3.78 3.97 11.06
C VAL A 42 3.98 2.85 10.03
N LYS A 43 3.71 1.58 10.39
CA LYS A 43 3.83 0.46 9.46
C LYS A 43 2.85 0.54 8.29
N LEU A 44 1.61 0.97 8.57
CA LEU A 44 0.62 1.20 7.51
C LEU A 44 1.09 2.31 6.55
N LYS A 45 1.74 3.37 7.06
CA LYS A 45 2.31 4.43 6.23
C LYS A 45 3.45 3.91 5.35
N GLU A 46 4.38 3.14 5.90
CA GLU A 46 5.50 2.58 5.13
C GLU A 46 5.01 1.72 3.96
N GLU A 47 4.00 0.89 4.20
CA GLU A 47 3.38 0.10 3.13
C GLU A 47 2.75 1.01 2.07
N LEU A 48 1.92 1.96 2.48
CA LEU A 48 1.32 2.92 1.55
C LEU A 48 2.35 3.70 0.72
N ASP A 49 3.50 4.04 1.31
CA ASP A 49 4.62 4.73 0.67
C ASP A 49 5.32 3.82 -0.37
N ASN A 50 5.61 2.56 0.01
CA ASN A 50 6.16 1.54 -0.88
C ASN A 50 5.28 1.29 -2.10
N TRP A 51 3.95 1.35 -1.93
CA TRP A 51 2.98 1.20 -3.01
C TRP A 51 2.71 2.50 -3.79
N GLY A 52 3.25 3.65 -3.35
CA GLY A 52 2.94 4.96 -3.94
C GLY A 52 1.47 5.38 -3.78
N LEU A 53 0.76 4.78 -2.82
CA LEU A 53 -0.64 5.02 -2.52
C LEU A 53 -0.85 5.97 -1.34
N PHE A 54 0.23 6.37 -0.67
CA PHE A 54 0.16 7.23 0.49
C PHE A 54 -0.64 8.50 0.20
N GLU A 55 -0.36 9.25 -0.87
CA GLU A 55 -1.10 10.48 -1.20
C GLU A 55 -2.61 10.24 -1.34
N GLN A 56 -3.03 9.12 -1.94
CA GLN A 56 -4.45 8.80 -2.12
C GLN A 56 -5.14 8.37 -0.81
N TYR A 57 -4.39 7.73 0.09
CA TYR A 57 -4.92 7.19 1.35
C TYR A 57 -4.58 8.07 2.57
N GLN A 58 -3.84 9.16 2.37
CA GLN A 58 -3.33 10.06 3.39
C GLN A 58 -4.47 10.62 4.26
N ASP A 59 -5.53 11.12 3.64
CA ASP A 59 -6.71 11.63 4.36
C ASP A 59 -7.36 10.57 5.25
N ARG A 60 -7.48 9.35 4.71
CA ARG A 60 -8.05 8.20 5.45
C ARG A 60 -7.13 7.78 6.60
N PHE A 61 -5.83 7.83 6.38
CA PHE A 61 -4.81 7.54 7.37
C PHE A 61 -4.84 8.54 8.52
N PHE A 62 -4.80 9.85 8.24
CA PHE A 62 -4.89 10.89 9.27
C PHE A 62 -6.22 10.87 10.02
N SER A 63 -7.30 10.44 9.37
CA SER A 63 -8.60 10.24 10.03
C SER A 63 -8.56 9.18 11.14
N LEU A 64 -7.61 8.25 11.11
CA LEU A 64 -7.41 7.27 12.20
C LEU A 64 -6.89 7.94 13.48
N PHE A 65 -6.06 8.97 13.35
CA PHE A 65 -5.47 9.70 14.48
C PHE A 65 -6.37 10.84 14.98
N LYS A 66 -7.32 11.30 14.17
CA LYS A 66 -8.26 12.37 14.52
C LYS A 66 -9.33 11.97 15.54
N LYS A 67 -9.24 10.79 16.15
CA LYS A 67 -10.20 10.39 17.20
C LYS A 67 -9.81 11.01 18.54
N LYS A 68 -10.67 11.95 18.93
CA LYS A 68 -10.73 12.74 20.17
C LYS A 68 -10.90 11.89 21.42
#